data_AF-A0A9X2ZA24-F1
#
_entry.id   AF-A0A9X2ZA24-F1
#
_cell.length_a   1.000
_cell.length_b   1.000
_cell.length_c   1.000
_cell.angle_alpha   90.00
_cell.angle_beta   90.00
_cell.angle_gamma   90.00
#
_symmetry.space_group_name_H-M   'P 1'
#
loop_
_entity.id
_entity.type
_entity.pdbx_description
1 polymer ?
#
loop_
_entity_poly.entity_id
_entity_poly.type
_entity_poly.pdbx_seq_one_letter_code
_entity_poly.pdbx_strand_id
1 'polypeptide(L)'
;MERKTSHFSQLTWITILFCFTILTGACSIYLIVKSITGDATRHISITPIIKPTNAVPFEYETVKLNPVISTTEFENIILFRRHMDSLERSPTGKKTYDSIVRFRPGLLDSLKLVEYYYESQLKK
;
A
#
# COMPACT_ATOMS: atom_id res chain seq x y z
N MET A 1 -54.08 -14.19 16.14
CA MET A 1 -53.48 -14.55 14.83
C MET A 1 -53.66 -16.04 14.48
N GLU A 2 -54.56 -16.78 15.14
CA GLU A 2 -54.63 -18.25 15.02
C GLU A 2 -55.83 -18.79 14.20
N ARG A 3 -56.78 -17.94 13.81
CA ARG A 3 -58.01 -18.41 13.12
C ARG A 3 -57.89 -18.50 11.59
N LYS A 4 -56.78 -18.03 10.99
CA LYS A 4 -56.59 -18.05 9.52
C LYS A 4 -55.68 -19.17 9.00
N THR A 5 -55.04 -19.93 9.88
CA THR A 5 -54.09 -21.00 9.52
C THR A 5 -54.60 -22.42 9.81
N SER A 6 -55.80 -22.57 10.37
CA SER A 6 -56.33 -23.86 10.85
C SER A 6 -56.78 -24.84 9.77
N HIS A 7 -56.89 -24.42 8.51
CA HIS A 7 -57.35 -25.26 7.40
C HIS A 7 -56.23 -25.91 6.59
N PHE A 8 -54.96 -25.60 6.88
CA PHE A 8 -53.86 -26.15 6.11
C PHE A 8 -53.39 -27.47 6.70
N SER A 9 -53.64 -28.55 5.97
CA SER A 9 -53.14 -29.90 6.26
C SER A 9 -51.61 -29.88 6.36
N GLN A 10 -51.04 -30.77 7.17
CA GLN A 10 -49.59 -30.87 7.41
C GLN A 10 -48.79 -31.00 6.09
N LEU A 11 -49.39 -31.59 5.06
CA LEU A 11 -48.84 -31.65 3.70
C LEU A 11 -48.68 -30.28 3.04
N THR A 12 -49.58 -29.33 3.29
CA THR A 12 -49.45 -27.96 2.76
C THR A 12 -48.33 -27.20 3.44
N TRP A 13 -48.11 -27.43 4.73
CA TRP A 13 -46.95 -26.86 5.45
C TRP A 13 -45.62 -27.41 4.92
N ILE A 14 -45.55 -28.73 4.70
CA ILE A 14 -44.36 -29.38 4.15
C ILE A 14 -44.06 -28.87 2.73
N THR A 15 -45.08 -28.71 1.89
CA THR A 15 -44.91 -28.19 0.52
C THR A 15 -44.48 -26.72 0.51
N ILE A 16 -45.01 -25.88 1.40
CA ILE A 16 -44.57 -24.48 1.56
C ILE A 16 -43.10 -24.44 1.99
N LEU A 17 -42.71 -25.26 2.97
CA LEU A 17 -41.32 -25.34 3.44
C LEU A 17 -40.38 -25.81 2.33
N PHE A 18 -40.78 -26.85 1.58
CA PHE A 18 -40.00 -27.38 0.48
C PHE A 18 -39.85 -26.37 -0.67
N CYS A 19 -40.91 -25.63 -0.99
CA CYS A 19 -40.87 -24.55 -1.97
C CYS A 19 -39.93 -23.43 -1.51
N PHE A 20 -40.01 -23.04 -0.23
CA PHE A 20 -39.15 -22.02 0.36
C PHE A 20 -37.67 -22.42 0.34
N THR A 21 -37.34 -23.66 0.68
CA THR A 21 -35.96 -24.15 0.68
C THR A 21 -35.39 -24.24 -0.73
N ILE A 22 -36.18 -24.70 -1.72
CA ILE A 22 -35.74 -24.74 -3.12
C ILE A 22 -35.52 -23.34 -3.67
N LEU A 23 -36.45 -22.40 -3.45
CA LEU A 23 -36.31 -21.02 -3.92
C LEU A 23 -35.08 -20.35 -3.31
N THR A 24 -34.90 -20.49 -1.99
CA THR A 24 -33.74 -19.91 -1.28
C THR A 24 -32.42 -20.56 -1.74
N GLY A 25 -32.42 -21.88 -1.93
CA GLY A 25 -31.27 -22.63 -2.44
C GLY A 25 -30.92 -22.22 -3.87
N ALA A 26 -31.91 -22.12 -4.76
CA ALA A 26 -31.72 -21.71 -6.15
C ALA A 26 -31.20 -20.27 -6.24
N CYS A 27 -31.74 -19.34 -5.45
CA CYS A 27 -31.22 -17.96 -5.36
C CYS A 27 -29.76 -17.93 -4.89
N SER A 28 -29.42 -18.73 -3.87
CA SER A 28 -28.05 -18.77 -3.33
C SER A 28 -27.06 -19.34 -4.36
N ILE A 29 -27.41 -20.45 -5.00
CA ILE A 29 -26.59 -21.08 -6.06
C ILE A 29 -26.44 -20.11 -7.24
N TYR A 30 -27.52 -19.45 -7.66
CA TYR A 30 -27.48 -18.45 -8.72
C TYR A 30 -26.54 -17.30 -8.39
N LEU A 31 -26.55 -16.78 -7.16
CA LEU A 31 -25.62 -15.73 -6.73
C LEU A 31 -24.17 -16.20 -6.75
N ILE A 32 -23.89 -17.44 -6.33
CA ILE A 32 -22.54 -18.01 -6.36
C ILE A 32 -22.05 -18.12 -7.80
N VAL A 33 -22.84 -18.73 -8.70
CA VAL A 33 -22.48 -18.87 -10.12
C VAL A 33 -22.32 -17.50 -10.77
N LYS A 34 -23.23 -16.56 -10.51
CA LYS A 34 -23.12 -15.18 -11.02
C LYS A 34 -21.89 -14.46 -10.46
N SER A 35 -21.45 -14.76 -9.24
CA SER A 35 -20.24 -14.18 -8.66
C SER A 35 -18.95 -14.75 -9.26
N ILE A 36 -18.98 -15.99 -9.74
CA ILE A 36 -17.81 -16.66 -10.33
C ILE A 36 -17.75 -16.40 -11.84
N THR A 37 -18.90 -16.47 -12.53
CA THR A 37 -19.03 -16.35 -13.98
C THR A 37 -19.35 -14.93 -14.44
N GLY A 38 -20.01 -14.14 -13.60
CA GLY A 38 -20.23 -12.75 -13.90
C GLY A 38 -18.88 -12.07 -13.93
N ASP A 39 -18.51 -11.56 -15.12
CA ASP A 39 -17.35 -10.71 -15.27
C ASP A 39 -17.43 -9.66 -14.17
N ALA A 40 -16.55 -9.83 -13.18
CA ALA A 40 -16.21 -8.77 -12.28
C ALA A 40 -15.48 -7.75 -13.15
N THR A 41 -16.24 -6.99 -13.93
CA THR A 41 -15.93 -5.61 -14.25
C THR A 41 -15.98 -4.85 -12.94
N ARG A 42 -15.08 -5.20 -12.01
CA ARG A 42 -14.29 -4.22 -11.30
C ARG A 42 -13.55 -3.45 -12.38
N HIS A 43 -14.30 -2.63 -13.11
CA HIS A 43 -13.78 -1.49 -13.81
C HIS A 43 -13.35 -0.54 -12.70
N ILE A 44 -12.26 -0.92 -12.03
CA ILE A 44 -11.35 0.01 -11.43
C ILE A 44 -10.96 0.84 -12.64
N SER A 45 -11.69 1.93 -12.83
CA SER A 45 -11.27 2.97 -13.75
C SER A 45 -9.89 3.34 -13.24
N ILE A 46 -8.87 2.85 -13.95
CA ILE A 46 -7.52 3.35 -13.80
C ILE A 46 -7.63 4.78 -14.28
N THR A 47 -8.06 5.67 -13.39
CA THR A 47 -7.99 7.10 -13.64
C THR A 47 -6.50 7.39 -13.75
N PRO A 48 -6.00 7.79 -14.93
CA PRO A 48 -4.60 8.11 -15.07
C PRO A 48 -4.27 9.20 -14.05
N ILE A 49 -3.20 8.99 -13.29
CA ILE A 49 -2.69 10.00 -12.36
C ILE A 49 -2.12 11.11 -13.24
N ILE A 50 -2.91 12.14 -13.48
CA ILE A 50 -2.48 13.34 -14.21
C ILE A 50 -1.59 14.14 -13.25
N LYS A 51 -0.28 14.07 -13.46
CA LYS A 51 0.68 14.94 -12.77
C LYS A 51 0.36 16.39 -13.15
N PRO A 52 0.07 17.29 -12.20
CA PRO A 52 -0.19 18.68 -12.52
C PRO A 52 1.06 19.32 -13.13
N THR A 53 0.88 20.04 -14.24
CA THR A 53 1.93 20.76 -15.00
C THR A 53 2.76 21.73 -14.14
N ASN A 54 2.22 22.15 -12.98
CA ASN A 54 2.88 23.07 -12.05
C ASN A 54 3.53 22.39 -10.84
N ALA A 55 3.57 21.06 -10.78
CA ALA A 55 4.46 20.41 -9.82
C ALA A 55 5.90 20.64 -10.31
N VAL A 56 6.66 21.44 -9.56
CA VAL A 56 8.12 21.49 -9.66
C VAL A 56 8.59 20.06 -9.89
N PRO A 57 9.21 19.74 -11.04
CA PRO A 57 9.75 18.42 -11.24
C PRO A 57 10.74 18.19 -10.10
N PHE A 58 10.35 17.36 -9.13
CA PHE A 58 11.36 16.53 -8.49
C PHE A 58 11.83 15.64 -9.63
N GLU A 59 12.86 16.14 -10.29
CA GLU A 59 13.77 15.39 -11.12
C GLU A 59 14.36 14.33 -10.18
N TYR A 60 13.58 13.28 -9.92
CA TYR A 60 14.20 11.98 -9.79
C TYR A 60 14.67 11.70 -11.21
N GLU A 61 15.82 12.28 -11.54
CA GLU A 61 16.66 11.67 -12.54
C GLU A 61 16.69 10.21 -12.10
N THR A 62 16.12 9.33 -12.91
CA THR A 62 16.33 7.90 -12.75
C THR A 62 17.81 7.72 -13.04
N VAL A 63 18.65 8.10 -12.07
CA VAL A 63 20.04 7.76 -12.02
C VAL A 63 19.99 6.27 -12.21
N LYS A 64 20.51 5.82 -13.34
CA LYS A 64 20.76 4.41 -13.58
C LYS A 64 21.69 4.02 -12.44
N LEU A 65 21.12 3.55 -11.34
CA LEU A 65 21.84 3.12 -10.17
C LEU A 65 22.68 1.95 -10.68
N ASN A 66 23.94 2.24 -10.90
CA ASN A 66 24.90 1.20 -11.18
C ASN A 66 24.82 0.28 -9.96
N PRO A 67 24.47 -1.01 -10.11
CA PRO A 67 24.19 -1.88 -8.97
C PRO A 67 25.41 -2.11 -8.08
N VAL A 68 26.58 -1.60 -8.48
CA VAL A 68 27.82 -1.56 -7.73
C VAL A 68 28.03 -0.13 -7.24
N ILE A 69 27.62 0.14 -6.01
CA ILE A 69 28.04 1.36 -5.30
C ILE A 69 29.56 1.32 -5.20
N SER A 70 30.26 2.33 -5.73
CA SER A 70 31.71 2.43 -5.58
C SER A 70 32.07 2.62 -4.12
N THR A 71 33.14 1.98 -3.64
CA THR A 71 33.63 2.13 -2.26
C THR A 71 33.87 3.60 -1.90
N THR A 72 34.29 4.41 -2.88
CA THR A 72 34.53 5.85 -2.71
C THR A 72 33.24 6.65 -2.52
N GLU A 73 32.14 6.26 -3.15
CA GLU A 73 30.83 6.92 -2.98
C GLU A 73 30.26 6.62 -1.59
N PHE A 74 30.45 5.39 -1.12
CA PHE A 74 30.06 5.00 0.23
C PHE A 74 30.85 5.76 1.31
N GLU A 75 32.17 5.90 1.15
CA GLU A 75 33.00 6.69 2.06
C GLU A 75 32.53 8.15 2.16
N ASN A 76 32.14 8.77 1.05
CA ASN A 76 31.59 10.13 1.05
C ASN A 76 30.28 10.23 1.84
N ILE A 77 29.42 9.21 1.77
CA ILE A 77 28.17 9.14 2.55
C ILE A 77 28.46 9.05 4.05
N ILE A 78 29.44 8.22 4.44
CA ILE A 78 29.86 8.09 5.85
C ILE A 78 30.47 9.41 6.37
N LEU A 79 31.30 10.07 5.57
CA LEU A 79 31.86 11.38 5.91
C LEU A 79 30.77 12.44 6.07
N PHE A 80 29.77 12.43 5.19
CA PHE A 80 28.61 13.33 5.29
C PHE A 80 27.82 13.07 6.58
N ARG A 81 27.59 11.81 6.95
CA ARG A 81 26.95 11.48 8.22
C ARG A 81 27.73 12.00 9.42
N ARG A 82 29.05 11.77 9.45
CA ARG A 82 29.92 12.28 10.52
C ARG A 82 29.89 13.81 10.60
N HIS A 83 29.79 14.49 9.47
CA HIS A 83 29.62 15.94 9.44
C HIS A 83 28.28 16.37 10.04
N MET A 84 27.17 15.71 9.68
CA MET A 84 25.86 15.98 10.26
C MET A 84 25.84 15.75 11.79
N ASP A 85 26.44 14.66 12.27
CA ASP A 85 26.55 14.38 13.71
C ASP A 85 27.41 15.44 14.43
N SER A 86 28.46 15.94 13.76
CA SER A 86 29.29 17.02 14.30
C SER A 86 28.55 18.35 14.37
N LEU A 87 27.69 18.65 13.39
CA LEU A 87 26.84 19.84 13.39
C LEU A 87 25.82 19.80 14.52
N GLU A 88 25.19 18.64 14.77
CA GLU A 88 24.22 18.46 15.86
C GLU A 88 24.85 18.69 17.24
N ARG A 89 26.09 18.21 17.44
CA ARG A 89 26.80 18.28 18.73
C ARG A 89 27.32 19.67 19.07
N SER A 90 27.49 20.55 18.07
CA SER A 90 28.00 21.91 18.28
C SER A 90 26.85 22.89 18.53
N PRO A 91 26.91 23.73 19.59
CA PRO A 91 25.87 24.74 19.86
C PRO A 91 25.74 25.77 18.73
N THR A 92 26.82 26.05 18.00
CA THR A 92 26.80 26.93 16.81
C THR A 92 26.35 26.17 15.56
N GLY A 93 26.69 24.88 15.46
CA GLY A 93 26.36 24.02 14.31
C GLY A 93 24.89 23.56 14.28
N LYS A 94 24.23 23.53 15.44
CA LYS A 94 22.84 23.06 15.57
C LYS A 94 21.85 23.87 14.71
N LYS A 95 22.05 25.18 14.60
CA LYS A 95 21.21 26.04 13.74
C LYS A 95 21.30 25.61 12.27
N THR A 96 22.49 25.25 11.81
CA THR A 96 22.73 24.76 10.45
C THR A 96 22.13 23.37 10.27
N TYR A 97 22.30 22.48 11.24
CA TYR A 97 21.67 21.16 11.25
C TYR A 97 20.15 21.24 11.12
N ASP A 98 19.50 22.02 11.98
CA ASP A 98 18.03 22.19 11.99
C ASP A 98 17.54 22.76 10.66
N SER A 99 18.31 23.65 10.04
CA SER A 99 17.99 24.23 8.72
C SER A 99 18.04 23.18 7.60
N ILE A 100 19.06 22.30 7.61
CA ILE A 100 19.23 21.22 6.63
C ILE A 100 18.10 20.19 6.78
N VAL A 101 17.81 19.76 8.01
CA VAL A 101 16.75 18.78 8.28
C VAL A 101 15.37 19.32 7.91
N ARG A 102 15.11 20.60 8.16
CA ARG A 102 13.85 21.25 7.78
C ARG A 102 13.68 21.37 6.27
N PHE A 103 14.76 21.62 5.53
CA PHE A 103 14.70 21.75 4.07
C PHE A 103 14.57 20.39 3.37
N ARG A 104 15.13 19.32 3.96
CA ARG A 104 15.08 17.95 3.41
C ARG A 104 14.62 16.95 4.49
N PRO A 105 13.31 16.89 4.79
CA PRO A 105 12.79 15.87 5.69
C PRO A 105 13.07 14.47 5.11
N GLY A 106 13.60 13.56 5.93
CA GLY A 106 13.91 12.18 5.52
C GLY A 106 15.33 11.94 4.98
N LEU A 107 16.19 12.98 4.90
CA LEU A 107 17.57 12.82 4.44
C LEU A 107 18.34 11.77 5.27
N LEU A 108 18.28 11.85 6.59
CA LEU A 108 18.98 10.93 7.49
C LEU A 108 18.47 9.49 7.38
N ASP A 109 17.18 9.31 7.08
CA ASP A 109 16.57 7.99 6.88
C ASP A 109 17.05 7.37 5.57
N SER A 110 17.13 8.16 4.51
CA SER A 110 17.69 7.72 3.22
C SER A 110 19.17 7.32 3.34
N LEU A 111 19.97 8.04 4.14
CA LEU A 111 21.37 7.67 4.42
C LEU A 111 21.46 6.28 5.07
N LYS A 112 20.63 6.03 6.08
CA LYS A 112 20.58 4.76 6.79
C LYS A 112 20.17 3.61 5.88
N LEU A 113 19.25 3.85 4.95
CA LEU A 113 18.85 2.86 3.94
C LEU A 113 20.02 2.49 3.01
N VAL A 114 20.83 3.47 2.60
CA VAL A 114 22.01 3.21 1.76
C VAL A 114 23.07 2.42 2.53
N GLU A 115 23.31 2.76 3.80
CA GLU A 115 24.21 1.98 4.66
C GLU A 115 23.79 0.52 4.78
N TYR A 116 22.51 0.28 5.09
CA TYR A 116 21.95 -1.06 5.19
C TYR A 116 22.08 -1.83 3.87
N TYR A 117 21.78 -1.18 2.74
CA TYR A 117 21.91 -1.79 1.43
C TYR A 117 23.36 -2.18 1.12
N TYR A 118 24.32 -1.30 1.39
CA TYR A 118 25.74 -1.57 1.16
C TYR A 118 26.24 -2.75 2.02
N GLU A 119 25.89 -2.79 3.31
CA GLU A 119 26.23 -3.93 4.18
C GLU A 119 25.62 -5.25 3.69
N SER A 120 24.38 -5.21 3.17
CA SER A 120 23.71 -6.40 2.65
C SER A 120 24.36 -6.95 1.36
N GLN A 121 24.92 -6.07 0.53
CA GLN A 121 25.64 -6.45 -0.69
C GLN A 121 27.03 -7.01 -0.38
N LEU A 122 27.72 -6.48 0.65
CA LEU A 122 29.04 -6.97 1.07
C LEU A 122 28.99 -8.30 1.84
N LYS A 123 27.86 -8.63 2.48
CA LYS A 123 27.71 -9.86 3.28
C LYS A 123 27.30 -11.10 2.44
N LYS A 124 27.47 -11.03 1.12
CA LYS A 124 27.13 -12.10 0.18
C LYS A 124 28.40 -12.73 -0.37
#